data_AF-A0A0A3ASF2-F1
#
_entry.id   AF-A0A0A3ASF2-F1
#
_cell.length_a   1.000
_cell.length_b   1.000
_cell.length_c   1.000
_cell.angle_alpha   90.00
_cell.angle_beta   90.00
_cell.angle_gamma   90.00
#
_symmetry.space_group_name_H-M   'P 1'
#
loop_
_entity.id
_entity.type
_entity.pdbx_description
1 polymer ?
#
loop_
_entity_poly.entity_id
_entity_poly.type
_entity_poly.pdbx_seq_one_letter_code
_entity_poly.pdbx_strand_id
1 'polypeptide(L)'
;MANRILKDIRYYESTHQNIEGQSLPNNLGKLFVPTGDTPYIGQRIARKLNELKYSYGEFDHIYINFTTFIQAHEIIVSDRDTDSRIK
;
A
#
# COMPACT_ATOMS: atom_id res chain seq x y z
N MET A 1 -2.78 19.56 -11.45
CA MET A 1 -2.79 18.20 -10.88
C MET A 1 -1.85 17.37 -11.72
N ALA A 2 -0.70 16.98 -11.17
CA ALA A 2 0.31 16.24 -11.93
C ALA A 2 -0.05 14.76 -11.91
N ASN A 3 -0.35 14.17 -13.08
CA ASN A 3 -0.56 12.73 -13.21
C ASN A 3 0.79 12.03 -13.05
N ARG A 4 1.03 11.46 -11.87
CA ARG A 4 2.23 10.68 -11.61
C ARG A 4 2.01 9.24 -12.06
N ILE A 5 2.97 8.70 -12.78
CA ILE A 5 2.96 7.28 -13.15
C ILE A 5 3.23 6.47 -11.89
N LEU A 6 2.48 5.38 -11.72
CA LEU A 6 2.70 4.46 -10.61
C LEU A 6 4.12 3.86 -10.69
N LYS A 7 4.88 4.00 -9.60
CA LYS A 7 6.26 3.51 -9.47
C LYS A 7 6.33 2.21 -8.69
N ASP A 8 5.53 2.07 -7.64
CA ASP A 8 5.66 0.95 -6.72
C ASP A 8 4.35 0.60 -6.01
N ILE A 9 4.23 -0.67 -5.64
CA ILE A 9 3.16 -1.19 -4.79
C ILE A 9 3.83 -1.98 -3.66
N ARG A 10 3.56 -1.60 -2.41
CA ARG A 10 4.16 -2.23 -1.23
C ARG A 10 3.12 -2.89 -0.36
N TYR A 11 3.54 -3.97 0.27
CA TYR A 11 2.70 -4.76 1.16
C TYR A 11 3.15 -4.62 2.61
N TYR A 12 2.18 -4.40 3.47
CA TYR A 12 2.34 -4.28 4.91
C TYR A 12 1.24 -5.08 5.61
N GLU A 13 1.34 -5.18 6.92
CA GLU A 13 0.30 -5.77 7.75
C GLU A 13 0.13 -5.03 9.07
N SER A 14 -1.06 -5.18 9.65
CA SER A 14 -1.40 -4.58 10.94
C SER A 14 -2.44 -5.42 11.69
N THR A 15 -2.13 -5.66 12.97
CA THR A 15 -3.03 -6.26 13.96
C THR A 15 -3.80 -5.21 14.76
N HIS A 16 -3.78 -3.96 14.29
CA HIS A 16 -4.47 -2.83 14.91
C HIS A 16 -5.16 -2.03 13.81
N GLN A 17 -6.20 -1.30 14.18
CA GLN A 17 -6.91 -0.43 13.25
C GLN A 17 -5.98 0.67 12.74
N ASN A 18 -5.91 0.85 11.43
CA ASN A 18 -5.04 1.85 10.81
C ASN A 18 -5.68 3.25 10.87
N ILE A 19 -5.72 3.84 12.07
CA ILE A 19 -6.23 5.19 12.32
C ILE A 19 -5.10 6.20 12.47
N GLU A 20 -5.39 7.48 12.31
CA GLU A 20 -4.43 8.57 12.53
C GLU A 20 -3.87 8.56 13.96
N GLY A 21 -2.62 9.01 14.13
CA GLY A 21 -1.93 9.05 15.42
C GLY A 21 -1.33 7.72 15.89
N GLN A 22 -1.72 6.58 15.29
CA GLN A 22 -1.06 5.30 15.53
C GLN A 22 0.18 5.12 14.62
N SER A 23 1.06 4.19 15.01
CA SER A 23 2.19 3.77 14.19
C SER A 23 1.71 3.23 12.84
N LEU A 24 2.47 3.51 11.77
CA LEU A 24 2.19 2.97 10.45
C LEU A 24 2.28 1.42 10.45
N PRO A 25 1.54 0.76 9.54
CA PRO A 25 1.69 -0.67 9.30
C PRO A 25 3.15 -1.07 9.08
N ASN A 26 3.52 -2.23 9.61
CA ASN A 26 4.90 -2.71 9.60
C ASN A 26 5.11 -3.82 8.56
N ASN A 27 6.35 -4.32 8.49
CA ASN A 27 6.73 -5.43 7.62
C ASN A 27 5.84 -6.65 7.82
N LEU A 28 5.67 -7.42 6.73
CA LEU A 28 4.97 -8.70 6.71
C LEU A 28 5.64 -9.74 7.63
N GLY A 29 4.85 -10.68 8.15
CA GLY A 29 5.36 -11.89 8.80
C GLY A 29 4.58 -12.39 10.01
N LYS A 30 3.68 -11.59 10.58
CA LYS A 30 2.81 -11.97 11.71
C LYS A 30 1.44 -12.45 11.25
N LEU A 31 0.82 -11.76 10.30
CA LEU A 31 -0.50 -12.11 9.75
C LEU A 31 -0.37 -12.89 8.45
N PHE A 32 0.52 -12.43 7.57
CA PHE A 32 0.80 -13.06 6.31
C PHE A 32 2.24 -13.59 6.32
N VAL A 33 2.44 -14.84 5.93
CA VAL A 33 3.79 -15.43 5.82
C VAL A 33 4.36 -15.04 4.45
N PRO A 34 5.31 -14.09 4.37
CA PRO A 34 5.89 -13.72 3.09
C PRO A 34 6.77 -14.86 2.58
N THR A 35 6.80 -15.02 1.26
CA THR A 35 7.85 -15.76 0.57
C THR A 35 8.93 -14.79 0.12
N GLY A 36 10.07 -15.32 -0.34
CA GLY A 36 11.12 -14.48 -0.94
C GLY A 36 10.62 -13.62 -2.11
N ASP A 37 9.52 -14.03 -2.74
CA ASP A 37 8.93 -13.32 -3.88
C ASP A 37 7.95 -12.20 -3.50
N THR A 38 7.43 -12.19 -2.26
CA THR A 38 6.35 -11.28 -1.87
C THR A 38 6.66 -9.79 -2.15
N PRO A 39 7.87 -9.27 -1.86
CA PRO A 39 8.21 -7.88 -2.19
C PRO A 39 8.19 -7.58 -3.71
N TYR A 40 8.52 -8.58 -4.54
CA TYR A 40 8.63 -8.40 -5.99
C TYR A 40 7.27 -8.44 -6.70
N ILE A 41 6.23 -9.02 -6.10
CA ILE A 41 4.90 -9.09 -6.72
C ILE A 41 4.36 -7.68 -6.99
N GLY A 42 4.44 -6.80 -6.00
CA GLY A 42 3.97 -5.42 -6.10
C GLY A 42 4.75 -4.62 -7.14
N GLN A 43 6.08 -4.77 -7.13
CA GLN A 43 6.97 -4.15 -8.12
C GLN A 43 6.68 -4.62 -9.55
N ARG A 44 6.42 -5.92 -9.76
CA ARG A 44 6.07 -6.46 -11.08
C ARG A 44 4.74 -5.89 -11.60
N ILE A 45 3.73 -5.77 -10.73
CA ILE A 45 2.45 -5.15 -11.07
C ILE A 45 2.64 -3.66 -11.39
N ALA A 46 3.35 -2.91 -10.53
CA ALA A 46 3.65 -1.50 -10.76
C ALA A 46 4.38 -1.28 -12.08
N ARG A 47 5.36 -2.11 -12.41
CA ARG A 47 6.08 -2.08 -13.69
C ARG A 47 5.13 -2.27 -14.87
N LYS A 48 4.21 -3.23 -14.81
CA LYS A 48 3.22 -3.45 -15.88
C LYS A 48 2.26 -2.28 -16.03
N LEU A 49 1.79 -1.72 -14.93
CA LEU A 49 0.93 -0.53 -14.95
C LEU A 49 1.67 0.68 -15.54
N ASN A 50 2.96 0.83 -15.23
CA ASN A 50 3.83 1.86 -15.78
C ASN A 50 4.06 1.70 -17.30
N GLU A 51 4.33 0.48 -17.76
CA GLU A 51 4.44 0.15 -19.20
C GLU A 51 3.17 0.56 -19.95
N LEU A 52 2.00 0.36 -19.34
CA LEU A 52 0.68 0.73 -19.86
C LEU A 52 0.29 2.21 -19.60
N LYS A 53 1.18 3.00 -19.00
CA LYS A 53 0.97 4.44 -18.69
C LYS A 53 -0.23 4.72 -17.79
N TYR A 54 -0.60 3.79 -16.91
CA TYR A 54 -1.60 4.04 -15.88
C TYR A 54 -1.07 5.03 -14.83
N SER A 55 -1.97 5.90 -14.36
CA SER A 55 -1.73 6.84 -13.27
C SER A 55 -2.91 6.81 -12.30
N TYR A 56 -2.63 7.08 -11.03
CA TYR A 56 -3.66 7.21 -9.98
C TYR A 56 -3.79 8.66 -9.51
N GLY A 57 -3.65 9.60 -10.45
CA GLY A 57 -3.62 11.03 -10.14
C GLY A 57 -2.28 11.45 -9.54
N GLU A 58 -2.30 11.97 -8.31
CA GLU A 58 -1.15 12.66 -7.71
C GLU A 58 -0.16 11.73 -6.98
N PHE A 59 -0.53 10.47 -6.77
CA PHE A 59 0.27 9.48 -6.06
C PHE A 59 1.06 8.59 -7.03
N ASP A 60 2.30 8.27 -6.68
CA ASP A 60 3.16 7.33 -7.43
C ASP A 60 3.50 6.05 -6.66
N HIS A 61 3.04 5.91 -5.41
CA HIS A 61 3.19 4.71 -4.61
C HIS A 61 1.84 4.29 -4.04
N ILE A 62 1.56 2.98 -4.03
CA ILE A 62 0.40 2.40 -3.37
C ILE A 62 0.87 1.50 -2.24
N TYR A 63 0.31 1.68 -1.05
CA TYR A 63 0.58 0.82 0.11
C TYR A 63 -0.68 -0.01 0.40
N ILE A 64 -0.51 -1.33 0.37
CA ILE A 64 -1.56 -2.30 0.67
C ILE A 64 -1.28 -2.85 2.06
N ASN A 65 -2.24 -2.68 2.97
CA ASN A 65 -2.14 -3.13 4.34
C ASN A 65 -3.12 -4.28 4.58
N PHE A 66 -2.61 -5.47 4.86
CA PHE A 66 -3.41 -6.61 5.27
C PHE A 66 -3.75 -6.48 6.76
N THR A 67 -5.04 -6.52 7.10
CA THR A 67 -5.50 -6.25 8.46
C THR A 67 -6.66 -7.15 8.87
N THR A 68 -6.80 -7.39 10.17
CA THR A 68 -7.89 -8.14 10.78
C THR A 68 -9.10 -7.26 11.14
N PHE A 69 -9.06 -5.96 10.83
CA PHE A 69 -10.07 -4.97 11.25
C PHE A 69 -11.15 -4.70 10.21
N ILE A 70 -10.95 -5.15 8.97
CA ILE A 70 -11.93 -5.07 7.89
C ILE A 70 -12.51 -6.47 7.66
N GLN A 71 -13.68 -6.56 7.02
CA GLN A 71 -14.28 -7.85 6.75
C GLN A 71 -13.43 -8.65 5.75
N ALA A 72 -13.51 -9.98 5.85
CA ALA A 72 -12.86 -10.84 4.87
C ALA A 72 -13.34 -10.49 3.45
N HIS A 73 -12.41 -10.39 2.51
CA HIS A 73 -12.66 -10.00 1.11
C HIS A 73 -13.09 -8.54 0.89
N GLU A 74 -13.00 -7.69 1.91
CA GLU A 74 -13.25 -6.26 1.80
C GLU A 74 -11.97 -5.49 1.43
N ILE A 75 -12.12 -4.41 0.66
CA ILE A 75 -11.04 -3.46 0.36
C ILE A 75 -11.56 -2.06 0.67
N ILE A 76 -10.88 -1.36 1.58
CA ILE A 76 -11.21 0.00 1.98
C ILE A 76 -10.03 0.91 1.68
N VAL A 77 -10.30 2.09 1.12
CA VAL A 77 -9.29 3.13 0.93
C VAL A 77 -8.99 3.77 2.29
N SER A 78 -7.71 3.86 2.65
CA SER A 78 -7.29 4.54 3.87
C SER A 78 -7.74 6.00 3.85
N ASP A 79 -8.44 6.43 4.89
CA ASP A 79 -8.85 7.81 5.16
C ASP A 79 -7.78 8.60 5.93
N ARG A 80 -6.72 7.93 6.37
CA ARG A 80 -5.60 8.54 7.09
C ARG A 80 -4.92 9.63 6.24
N ASP A 81 -4.89 10.85 6.79
CA ASP A 81 -4.20 11.99 6.17
C ASP A 81 -2.71 11.74 5.99
N THR A 82 -2.16 12.28 4.91
CA THR A 82 -0.71 12.30 4.67
C THR A 82 -0.04 13.11 5.77
N ASP A 83 0.94 12.53 6.48
CA ASP A 83 1.68 13.25 7.52
C ASP A 83 2.33 14.50 6.89
N SER A 84 1.89 15.68 7.35
CA SER A 84 2.32 17.00 6.85
C SER A 84 3.84 17.25 6.92
N ARG A 85 4.60 16.38 7.59
CA ARG A 85 6.07 16.40 7.62
C ARG A 85 6.73 15.84 6.35
N ILE A 86 5.98 15.19 5.46
CA ILE A 86 6.45 14.73 4.16
C ILE A 86 5.90 15.71 3.11
N LYS A 87 6.62 16.81 2.87
CA LYS A 87 6.41 17.73 1.73
C LYS A 87 7.47 17.51 0.67
#